data_AF-A0A6A4NPB4-F1
#
_entry.id   AF-A0A6A4NPB4-F1
#
_cell.length_a   1.000
_cell.length_b   1.000
_cell.length_c   1.000
_cell.angle_alpha   90.00
_cell.angle_beta   90.00
_cell.angle_gamma   90.00
#
_symmetry.space_group_name_H-M   'P 1'
#
loop_
_entity.id
_entity.type
_entity.pdbx_description
1 polymer ?
#
loop_
_entity_poly.entity_id
_entity_poly.type
_entity_poly.pdbx_seq_one_letter_code
_entity_poly.pdbx_strand_id
1 'polypeptide(L)'
;MEDEEAEVNLKIKKAFCPPKVVEKNPCLEYVKYLILPWFNEFNVERSAGNGGDKTFKNFEELAADYESGQLHPADLKSALSKSLNKILEPVRVHFKTDKDAKELLKRVKAYRVTK
;
A
#
# COMPACT_ATOMS: atom_id res chain seq x y z
N MET A 1 -7.60 -8.18 6.28
CA MET A 1 -6.67 -8.74 5.25
C MET A 1 -7.41 -9.33 4.06
N GLU A 2 -8.74 -9.22 4.04
CA GLU A 2 -9.66 -9.79 3.07
C GLU A 2 -10.26 -8.73 2.13
N ASP A 3 -9.77 -7.49 2.23
CA ASP A 3 -10.15 -6.43 1.31
C ASP A 3 -9.77 -6.83 -0.12
N GLU A 4 -10.71 -6.70 -1.04
CA GLU A 4 -10.44 -6.89 -2.47
C GLU A 4 -9.56 -5.75 -2.99
N GLU A 5 -8.95 -5.95 -4.17
CA GLU A 5 -8.02 -4.99 -4.75
C GLU A 5 -8.61 -3.58 -4.87
N ALA A 6 -9.87 -3.48 -5.32
CA ALA A 6 -10.58 -2.21 -5.45
C ALA A 6 -10.78 -1.49 -4.11
N GLU A 7 -10.99 -2.24 -3.03
CA GLU A 7 -11.18 -1.68 -1.69
C GLU A 7 -9.88 -1.12 -1.13
N VAL A 8 -8.76 -1.84 -1.33
CA VAL A 8 -7.41 -1.34 -0.99
C VAL A 8 -7.12 -0.05 -1.75
N ASN A 9 -7.32 -0.05 -3.07
CA ASN A 9 -7.08 1.12 -3.92
C ASN A 9 -7.92 2.32 -3.45
N LEU A 10 -9.19 2.10 -3.11
CA LEU A 10 -10.08 3.15 -2.61
C LEU A 10 -9.63 3.70 -1.25
N LYS A 11 -9.25 2.82 -0.31
CA LYS A 11 -8.81 3.20 1.03
C LYS A 11 -7.49 3.99 0.98
N ILE A 12 -6.51 3.53 0.20
CA ILE A 12 -5.23 4.23 0.03
C ILE A 12 -5.42 5.57 -0.70
N LYS A 13 -6.30 5.62 -1.72
CA LYS A 13 -6.64 6.88 -2.39
C LYS A 13 -7.17 7.93 -1.39
N LYS A 14 -8.05 7.51 -0.46
CA LYS A 14 -8.63 8.36 0.59
C LYS A 14 -7.72 8.61 1.79
N ALA A 15 -6.61 7.87 1.92
CA ALA A 15 -5.72 7.99 3.07
C ALA A 15 -5.12 9.40 3.20
N PHE A 16 -4.87 9.81 4.43
CA PHE A 16 -4.16 11.06 4.72
C PHE A 16 -2.73 10.98 4.16
N CYS A 17 -2.35 11.94 3.31
CA CYS A 17 -1.04 11.95 2.65
C CYS A 17 -0.73 13.38 2.18
N PRO A 18 -0.48 14.31 3.13
CA PRO A 18 -0.22 15.71 2.84
C PRO A 18 1.05 15.86 1.97
N PRO A 19 1.04 16.73 0.94
CA PRO A 19 2.21 16.96 0.09
C PRO A 19 3.37 17.52 0.90
N LYS A 20 4.60 17.04 0.63
CA LYS A 20 5.84 17.50 1.24
C LYS A 20 5.95 17.34 2.77
N VAL A 21 5.05 16.59 3.38
CA VAL A 21 5.06 16.34 4.83
C VAL A 21 5.25 14.84 5.07
N VAL A 22 6.39 14.50 5.67
CA VAL A 22 6.76 13.11 6.02
C VAL A 22 6.25 12.73 7.40
N GLU A 23 6.25 13.67 8.35
CA GLU A 23 5.82 13.40 9.72
C GLU A 23 4.33 13.03 9.79
N LYS A 24 4.00 11.95 10.50
CA LYS A 24 2.64 11.44 10.70
C LYS A 24 1.89 11.18 9.37
N ASN A 25 2.62 10.79 8.33
CA ASN A 25 2.06 10.42 7.04
C ASN A 25 1.89 8.89 6.94
N PRO A 26 0.67 8.35 7.09
CA PRO A 26 0.45 6.91 7.15
C PRO A 26 0.85 6.19 5.85
N CYS A 27 0.77 6.86 4.69
CA CYS A 27 1.23 6.26 3.44
C CYS A 27 2.74 6.02 3.45
N LEU A 28 3.53 6.96 3.95
CA LEU A 28 4.98 6.82 4.06
C LEU A 28 5.38 5.81 5.13
N GLU A 29 4.65 5.75 6.25
CA GLU A 29 4.86 4.71 7.26
C GLU A 29 4.65 3.31 6.70
N TYR A 30 3.63 3.09 5.86
CA TYR A 30 3.43 1.80 5.21
C TYR A 30 4.58 1.47 4.26
N VAL A 31 5.10 2.43 3.51
CA VAL A 31 6.27 2.19 2.67
C VAL A 31 7.49 1.82 3.53
N LYS A 32 7.73 2.55 4.63
CA LYS A 32 8.86 2.34 5.54
C LYS A 32 8.82 0.98 6.23
N TYR A 33 7.69 0.60 6.78
CA TYR A 33 7.58 -0.54 7.70
C TYR A 33 7.01 -1.81 7.06
N LEU A 34 6.32 -1.70 5.92
CA LEU A 34 5.74 -2.85 5.24
C LEU A 34 6.40 -3.09 3.89
N ILE A 35 6.46 -2.09 3.01
CA ILE A 35 6.86 -2.30 1.62
C ILE A 35 8.37 -2.51 1.49
N LEU A 36 9.17 -1.63 2.07
CA LEU A 36 10.64 -1.74 2.01
C LEU A 36 11.14 -3.04 2.69
N PRO A 37 10.68 -3.45 3.88
CA PRO A 37 11.11 -4.72 4.46
C PRO A 37 10.63 -5.95 3.68
N TRP A 38 9.51 -5.87 2.95
CA TRP A 38 8.97 -7.00 2.20
C TRP A 38 9.64 -7.20 0.84
N PHE A 39 9.93 -6.12 0.12
CA PHE A 39 10.47 -6.17 -1.25
C PHE A 39 11.92 -5.71 -1.36
N ASN A 40 12.53 -5.17 -0.31
CA ASN A 40 13.83 -4.49 -0.28
C ASN A 40 13.91 -3.20 -1.13
N GLU A 41 12.85 -2.87 -1.85
CA GLU A 41 12.75 -1.67 -2.68
C GLU A 41 11.29 -1.23 -2.82
N PHE A 42 11.10 0.02 -3.23
CA PHE A 42 9.81 0.59 -3.54
C PHE A 42 9.83 1.24 -4.91
N ASN A 43 9.07 0.66 -5.85
CA ASN A 43 9.00 1.11 -7.23
C ASN A 43 7.81 2.05 -7.45
N VAL A 44 8.09 3.28 -7.87
CA VAL A 44 7.09 4.29 -8.23
C VAL A 44 7.08 4.45 -9.74
N GLU A 45 6.01 3.95 -10.36
CA GLU A 45 5.75 4.11 -11.79
C GLU A 45 5.03 5.44 -12.04
N ARG A 46 5.63 6.32 -12.86
CA ARG A 46 5.08 7.65 -13.16
C ARG A 46 5.48 8.09 -14.57
N SER A 47 4.67 8.98 -15.16
CA SER A 47 4.93 9.48 -16.51
C SER A 47 6.27 10.21 -16.60
N ALA A 48 6.86 10.26 -17.79
CA ALA A 48 8.12 10.99 -18.03
C ALA A 48 8.01 12.48 -17.62
N GLY A 49 6.84 13.10 -17.81
CA GLY A 49 6.58 14.48 -17.41
C GLY A 49 6.56 14.69 -15.88
N ASN A 50 6.33 13.64 -15.10
CA ASN A 50 6.35 13.66 -13.64
C ASN A 50 7.70 13.15 -13.06
N GLY A 51 8.74 13.04 -13.89
CA GLY A 51 10.07 12.60 -13.48
C GLY A 51 10.38 11.12 -13.72
N GLY A 52 9.51 10.39 -14.43
CA GLY A 52 9.73 9.00 -14.89
C GLY A 52 9.80 7.96 -13.76
N ASP A 53 9.74 6.68 -14.11
CA ASP A 53 9.79 5.61 -13.12
C ASP A 53 11.03 5.72 -12.21
N LYS A 54 10.84 5.56 -10.90
CA LYS A 54 11.91 5.64 -9.91
C LYS A 54 11.79 4.54 -8.87
N THR A 55 12.92 3.91 -8.56
CA THR A 55 13.04 2.89 -7.50
C THR A 55 13.73 3.49 -6.29
N PHE A 56 13.13 3.34 -5.12
CA PHE A 56 13.68 3.76 -3.83
C PHE A 56 14.14 2.52 -3.06
N LYS A 57 15.42 2.49 -2.64
CA LYS A 57 15.99 1.34 -1.90
C LYS A 57 15.94 1.51 -0.38
N ASN A 58 15.80 2.75 0.07
CA ASN A 58 15.74 3.10 1.48
C ASN A 58 14.70 4.21 1.70
N PHE A 59 14.33 4.41 2.96
CA PHE A 59 13.29 5.38 3.32
C PHE A 59 13.80 6.82 3.23
N GLU A 60 15.09 7.04 3.45
CA GLU A 60 15.73 8.35 3.45
C GLU A 60 15.65 8.99 2.05
N GLU A 61 15.95 8.23 0.99
CA GLU A 61 15.78 8.67 -0.40
C GLU A 61 14.33 9.02 -0.73
N LEU A 62 13.39 8.19 -0.29
CA LEU A 62 11.96 8.42 -0.50
C LEU A 62 11.48 9.69 0.22
N ALA A 63 11.89 9.87 1.48
CA ALA A 63 11.53 11.01 2.30
C ALA A 63 12.07 12.31 1.69
N ALA A 64 13.33 12.34 1.27
CA ALA A 64 13.95 13.51 0.64
C ALA A 64 13.23 13.93 -0.66
N ASP A 65 12.89 12.96 -1.52
CA ASP A 65 12.12 13.20 -2.74
C ASP A 65 10.70 13.71 -2.44
N TYR A 66 10.08 13.19 -1.39
CA TYR A 66 8.74 13.59 -0.99
C TYR A 66 8.70 15.01 -0.41
N GLU A 67 9.62 15.34 0.51
CA GLU A 67 9.75 16.67 1.15
C GLU A 67 10.11 17.75 0.14
N SER A 68 11.02 17.46 -0.79
CA SER A 68 11.35 18.37 -1.88
C SER A 68 10.20 18.57 -2.88
N GLY A 69 9.22 17.66 -2.89
CA GLY A 69 8.09 17.64 -3.82
C GLY A 69 8.42 17.04 -5.18
N GLN A 70 9.58 16.39 -5.33
CA GLN A 70 9.89 15.62 -6.53
C GLN A 70 9.00 14.39 -6.66
N LEU A 71 8.50 13.85 -5.55
CA LEU A 71 7.50 12.78 -5.53
C LEU A 71 6.13 13.31 -5.11
N HIS A 72 5.15 13.21 -6.01
CA HIS A 72 3.79 13.67 -5.75
C HIS A 72 3.00 12.63 -4.91
N PRO A 73 2.09 13.06 -3.99
CA PRO A 73 1.27 12.14 -3.18
C PRO A 73 0.44 11.14 -4.00
N ALA A 74 -0.05 11.53 -5.18
CA ALA A 74 -0.83 10.65 -6.04
C ALA A 74 0.00 9.46 -6.56
N ASP A 75 1.24 9.72 -6.95
CA ASP A 75 2.16 8.71 -7.46
C ASP A 75 2.57 7.75 -6.34
N LEU A 76 2.91 8.30 -5.17
CA LEU A 76 3.19 7.52 -3.94
C LEU A 76 2.02 6.58 -3.62
N LYS A 77 0.78 7.10 -3.58
CA LYS A 77 -0.41 6.31 -3.25
C LYS A 77 -0.69 5.22 -4.27
N SER A 78 -0.53 5.52 -5.56
CA SER A 78 -0.72 4.56 -6.64
C SER A 78 0.26 3.39 -6.50
N ALA A 79 1.55 3.70 -6.35
CA ALA A 79 2.60 2.72 -6.14
C ALA A 79 2.41 1.91 -4.85
N LEU A 80 2.06 2.57 -3.74
CA LEU A 80 1.76 1.92 -2.46
C LEU A 80 0.60 0.92 -2.60
N SER A 81 -0.49 1.31 -3.27
CA SER A 81 -1.65 0.45 -3.46
C SER A 81 -1.28 -0.81 -4.25
N LYS A 82 -0.52 -0.64 -5.34
CA LYS A 82 -0.01 -1.77 -6.14
C LYS A 82 0.81 -2.74 -5.29
N SER A 83 1.76 -2.22 -4.50
CA SER A 83 2.63 -3.06 -3.65
C SER A 83 1.83 -3.78 -2.56
N LEU A 84 0.90 -3.10 -1.88
CA LEU A 84 0.03 -3.74 -0.88
C LEU A 84 -0.82 -4.84 -1.49
N ASN A 85 -1.37 -4.63 -2.69
CA ASN A 85 -2.15 -5.66 -3.37
C ASN A 85 -1.31 -6.89 -3.70
N LYS A 86 -0.04 -6.73 -4.09
CA LYS A 86 0.89 -7.86 -4.29
C LYS A 86 1.11 -8.66 -2.99
N ILE A 87 1.24 -7.98 -1.85
CA ILE A 87 1.40 -8.63 -0.54
C ILE A 87 0.13 -9.39 -0.14
N LEU A 88 -1.05 -8.82 -0.42
CA LEU A 88 -2.35 -9.40 -0.05
C LEU A 88 -2.81 -10.53 -0.98
N GLU A 89 -2.32 -10.56 -2.22
CA GLU A 89 -2.75 -11.53 -3.23
C GLU A 89 -2.65 -13.01 -2.78
N PRO A 90 -1.53 -13.51 -2.22
CA PRO A 90 -1.48 -14.90 -1.76
C PRO A 90 -2.52 -15.20 -0.67
N VAL A 91 -2.86 -14.23 0.18
CA VAL A 91 -3.89 -14.37 1.22
C VAL A 91 -5.28 -14.47 0.57
N ARG A 92 -5.57 -13.61 -0.42
CA ARG A 92 -6.84 -13.65 -1.17
C ARG A 92 -7.01 -14.97 -1.91
N VAL A 93 -5.95 -15.47 -2.55
CA VAL A 93 -5.96 -16.76 -3.24
C VAL A 93 -6.26 -17.88 -2.25
N HIS A 94 -5.60 -17.91 -1.09
CA HIS A 94 -5.85 -18.93 -0.07
C HIS A 94 -7.33 -18.98 0.36
N PHE A 95 -7.94 -17.85 0.67
CA PHE A 95 -9.36 -17.79 1.04
C PHE A 95 -10.35 -18.06 -0.12
N LYS A 96 -9.88 -18.03 -1.37
CA LYS A 96 -10.68 -18.34 -2.56
C LYS A 96 -10.62 -19.83 -2.92
N THR A 97 -9.45 -20.46 -2.79
CA THR A 97 -9.19 -21.83 -3.26
C THR A 97 -9.37 -22.89 -2.17
N ASP A 98 -9.05 -22.56 -0.92
CA ASP A 98 -9.18 -23.47 0.22
C ASP A 98 -10.63 -23.41 0.77
N LYS A 99 -11.29 -24.57 0.79
CA LYS A 99 -12.70 -24.67 1.20
C LYS A 99 -12.88 -24.36 2.69
N ASP A 100 -11.98 -24.86 3.53
CA ASP A 100 -12.06 -24.71 4.98
C ASP A 100 -11.76 -23.25 5.37
N ALA A 101 -10.74 -22.65 4.75
CA ALA A 101 -10.42 -21.24 4.95
C ALA A 101 -11.58 -20.33 4.50
N LYS A 102 -12.21 -20.64 3.35
CA LYS A 102 -13.36 -19.89 2.84
C LYS A 102 -14.56 -19.97 3.77
N GLU A 103 -14.87 -21.16 4.29
CA GLU A 103 -15.96 -21.35 5.24
C GLU A 103 -15.68 -20.63 6.57
N LEU A 104 -14.45 -20.74 7.08
CA LEU A 104 -13.99 -20.03 8.26
C LEU A 104 -14.16 -18.51 8.11
N LEU A 105 -13.72 -17.95 6.97
CA LEU A 105 -13.87 -16.52 6.69
C LEU A 105 -15.34 -16.08 6.69
N LYS A 106 -16.23 -16.88 6.09
CA LYS A 106 -17.68 -16.62 6.09
C LYS A 106 -18.24 -16.59 7.50
N ARG A 107 -17.83 -17.54 8.35
CA ARG A 107 -18.25 -17.61 9.74
C ARG A 107 -17.76 -16.42 10.56
N VAL A 108 -16.48 -16.06 10.43
CA VAL A 108 -15.89 -14.90 11.13
C VAL A 108 -16.56 -13.59 10.72
N LYS A 109 -16.86 -13.38 9.43
CA LYS A 109 -17.57 -12.20 8.94
C LYS A 109 -19.00 -12.04 9.50
N ALA A 110 -19.62 -13.13 9.94
CA ALA A 110 -20.95 -13.10 10.53
C ALA A 110 -20.94 -12.65 12.01
N TYR A 111 -19.78 -12.61 12.66
CA TYR A 111 -19.68 -12.20 14.06
C TYR A 111 -19.80 -10.69 14.20
N ARG A 112 -20.57 -10.27 15.20
CA ARG A 112 -20.65 -8.87 15.59
C ARG A 112 -19.45 -8.55 16.47
N VAL A 113 -18.63 -7.60 16.05
CA VAL A 113 -17.56 -7.05 16.89
C VAL A 113 -18.20 -6.36 18.09
N THR A 114 -18.01 -6.93 19.28
CA THR A 114 -18.39 -6.31 20.57
C THR A 114 -17.19 -5.52 21.09
N LYS A 115 -17.46 -4.40 21.77
CA LYS A 115 -16.44 -3.48 22.31
C LYS A 115 -16.32 -3.65 23.82
#